data_AF-A0A6M0SLJ3-F1
#
_entry.id   AF-A0A6M0SLJ3-F1
#
_cell.length_a   1.000
_cell.length_b   1.000
_cell.length_c   1.000
_cell.angle_alpha   90.00
_cell.angle_beta   90.00
_cell.angle_gamma   90.00
#
_symmetry.space_group_name_H-M   'P 1'
#
loop_
_entity.id
_entity.type
_entity.pdbx_description
1 polymer ?
#
loop_
_entity_poly.entity_id
_entity_poly.type
_entity_poly.pdbx_seq_one_letter_code
_entity_poly.pdbx_strand_id
1 'polypeptide(L)'
;MKNIDIEKKFFKVVNFLEGCSDTIVKNKHGVIIERGTTIDDDNRITYGLDDNLIRFYSKGKEILSFGEESPILLMFENIIEPINEF
;
A
#
# COMPACT_ATOMS: atom_id res chain seq x y z
N MET A 1 20.77 8.57 3.94
CA MET A 1 20.23 9.79 3.31
C MET A 1 18.80 9.48 2.90
N LYS A 2 17.79 10.15 3.45
CA LYS A 2 16.39 9.89 3.13
C LYS A 2 16.12 10.30 1.67
N ASN A 3 15.56 9.42 0.86
CA ASN A 3 15.18 9.76 -0.51
C ASN A 3 13.81 10.46 -0.47
N ILE A 4 13.85 11.80 -0.50
CA ILE A 4 12.67 12.67 -0.39
C ILE A 4 11.62 12.35 -1.46
N ASP A 5 12.02 11.84 -2.62
CA ASP A 5 11.08 11.47 -3.68
C ASP A 5 10.28 10.21 -3.33
N ILE A 6 10.95 9.18 -2.79
CA ILE A 6 10.30 7.95 -2.32
C ILE A 6 9.30 8.25 -1.23
N GLU A 7 9.70 9.06 -0.24
CA GLU A 7 8.85 9.44 0.88
C GLU A 7 7.58 10.16 0.41
N LYS A 8 7.71 11.13 -0.50
CA LYS A 8 6.56 11.85 -1.06
C LYS A 8 5.61 10.91 -1.81
N LYS A 9 6.14 9.97 -2.58
CA LYS A 9 5.32 8.97 -3.30
C LYS A 9 4.64 8.02 -2.33
N PHE A 10 5.34 7.58 -1.30
CA PHE A 10 4.78 6.74 -0.25
C PHE A 10 3.55 7.40 0.38
N PHE A 11 3.68 8.66 0.86
CA PHE A 11 2.54 9.35 1.48
C PHE A 11 1.41 9.67 0.49
N LYS A 12 1.68 9.83 -0.81
CA LYS A 12 0.61 9.92 -1.82
C LYS A 12 -0.20 8.62 -1.90
N VAL A 13 0.46 7.46 -1.87
CA VAL A 13 -0.21 6.15 -1.86
C VAL A 13 -0.99 5.95 -0.57
N VAL A 14 -0.41 6.31 0.59
CA VAL A 14 -1.11 6.27 1.89
C VAL A 14 -2.40 7.08 1.84
N ASN A 15 -2.33 8.35 1.42
CA ASN A 15 -3.51 9.21 1.31
C ASN A 15 -4.58 8.64 0.38
N PHE A 16 -4.17 8.00 -0.73
CA PHE A 16 -5.09 7.33 -1.63
C PHE A 16 -5.78 6.14 -0.95
N LEU A 17 -5.02 5.26 -0.29
CA LEU A 17 -5.54 4.07 0.39
C LEU A 17 -6.49 4.43 1.54
N GLU A 18 -6.13 5.44 2.33
CA GLU A 18 -7.00 5.95 3.40
C GLU A 18 -8.24 6.67 2.86
N GLY A 19 -8.13 7.32 1.70
CA GLY A 19 -9.21 8.05 1.04
C GLY A 19 -10.26 7.13 0.38
N CYS A 20 -9.82 6.07 -0.30
CA CYS A 20 -10.72 5.05 -0.86
C CYS A 20 -11.35 4.19 0.24
N SER A 21 -10.51 3.61 1.11
CA SER A 21 -10.86 2.82 2.31
C SER A 21 -12.08 1.87 2.17
N ASP A 22 -12.27 1.23 1.02
CA ASP A 22 -13.35 0.25 0.80
C ASP A 22 -13.14 -1.07 1.57
N THR A 23 -11.90 -1.32 2.03
CA THR A 23 -11.55 -2.44 2.89
C THR A 23 -10.86 -1.96 4.16
N ILE A 24 -11.16 -2.64 5.26
CA ILE A 24 -10.57 -2.41 6.59
C ILE A 24 -10.14 -3.73 7.21
N VAL A 25 -9.02 -3.71 7.92
CA VAL A 25 -8.59 -4.84 8.76
C VAL A 25 -8.74 -4.42 10.22
N LYS A 26 -9.37 -5.29 11.01
CA LYS A 26 -9.55 -5.09 12.44
C LYS A 26 -8.74 -6.11 13.22
N ASN A 27 -8.15 -5.68 14.33
CA ASN A 27 -7.55 -6.61 15.28
C ASN A 27 -8.61 -7.40 16.06
N LYS A 28 -8.17 -8.31 16.93
CA LYS A 28 -9.05 -9.15 17.77
C LYS A 28 -10.01 -8.38 18.70
N HIS A 29 -9.75 -7.09 18.94
CA HIS A 29 -10.60 -6.22 19.77
C HIS A 29 -11.55 -5.36 18.93
N GLY A 30 -11.58 -5.54 17.60
CA GLY A 30 -12.43 -4.78 16.69
C GLY A 30 -11.90 -3.39 16.31
N VAL A 31 -10.68 -3.04 16.73
CA VAL A 31 -10.02 -1.77 16.37
C VAL A 31 -9.47 -1.88 14.95
N ILE A 32 -9.73 -0.87 14.13
CA ILE A 32 -9.20 -0.78 12.76
C ILE A 32 -7.69 -0.56 12.85
N ILE A 33 -6.92 -1.48 12.28
CA ILE A 33 -5.46 -1.43 12.22
C ILE A 33 -4.95 -1.17 10.81
N GLU A 34 -5.77 -1.40 9.78
CA GLU A 34 -5.41 -1.11 8.40
C GLU A 34 -6.61 -0.59 7.59
N ARG A 35 -6.32 0.24 6.59
CA ARG A 35 -7.29 0.77 5.62
C ARG A 35 -6.76 0.66 4.20
N GLY A 36 -7.62 0.43 3.22
CA GLY A 36 -7.17 0.41 1.83
C GLY A 36 -8.24 0.09 0.83
N THR A 37 -7.84 -0.55 -0.26
CA THR A 37 -8.72 -0.87 -1.38
C THR A 37 -8.64 -2.33 -1.79
N THR A 38 -9.79 -2.87 -2.19
CA THR A 38 -9.97 -4.17 -2.80
C THR A 38 -9.69 -4.06 -4.29
N ILE A 39 -8.79 -4.88 -4.79
CA ILE A 39 -8.43 -4.89 -6.21
C ILE A 39 -9.37 -5.84 -6.97
N ASP A 40 -9.59 -7.02 -6.39
CA ASP A 40 -10.53 -8.04 -6.86
C ASP A 40 -10.93 -8.95 -5.68
N ASP A 41 -11.66 -10.03 -5.95
CA ASP A 41 -12.17 -10.95 -4.91
C ASP A 41 -11.08 -11.55 -4.01
N ASP A 42 -9.87 -11.72 -4.52
CA ASP A 42 -8.76 -12.37 -3.81
C ASP A 42 -7.67 -11.40 -3.36
N ASN A 43 -7.61 -10.20 -3.94
CA ASN A 43 -6.48 -9.29 -3.81
C ASN A 43 -6.89 -7.93 -3.21
N ARG A 44 -6.05 -7.41 -2.32
CA ARG A 44 -6.23 -6.08 -1.72
C ARG A 44 -4.92 -5.45 -1.34
N ILE A 45 -4.91 -4.13 -1.28
CA ILE A 45 -3.79 -3.31 -0.84
C ILE A 45 -4.25 -2.48 0.35
N THR A 46 -3.50 -2.50 1.44
CA THR A 46 -3.84 -1.77 2.66
C THR A 46 -2.65 -0.99 3.19
N TYR A 47 -2.93 -0.01 4.04
CA TYR A 47 -1.97 0.74 4.82
C TYR A 47 -2.19 0.47 6.30
N GLY A 48 -1.13 0.11 7.02
CA GLY A 48 -1.13 -0.09 8.47
C GLY A 48 -1.04 1.22 9.23
N LEU A 49 -2.06 1.49 10.07
CA LEU A 49 -2.18 2.73 10.82
C LEU A 49 -1.19 2.84 11.98
N ASP A 50 -0.72 1.69 12.49
CA ASP A 50 0.18 1.63 13.66
C ASP A 50 1.66 1.48 13.27
N ASP A 51 1.95 0.88 12.12
CA ASP A 51 3.33 0.52 11.72
C ASP A 51 3.83 1.17 10.43
N ASN A 52 2.99 1.98 9.78
CA ASN A 52 3.33 2.72 8.56
C ASN A 52 3.82 1.80 7.42
N LEU A 53 3.21 0.62 7.26
CA LEU A 53 3.50 -0.29 6.16
C LEU A 53 2.34 -0.35 5.17
N ILE A 54 2.66 -0.24 3.87
CA ILE A 54 1.76 -0.64 2.80
C ILE A 54 1.88 -2.15 2.63
N ARG A 55 0.75 -2.84 2.55
CA ARG A 55 0.65 -4.30 2.46
C ARG A 55 -0.16 -4.75 1.28
N PHE A 56 0.25 -5.87 0.72
CA PHE A 56 -0.41 -6.53 -0.39
C PHE A 56 -0.85 -7.89 0.11
N TYR A 57 -2.13 -8.19 -0.12
CA TYR A 57 -2.69 -9.49 0.20
C TYR A 57 -3.16 -10.17 -1.08
N SER A 58 -2.96 -11.48 -1.13
CA SER A 58 -3.56 -12.35 -2.14
C SER A 58 -4.08 -13.62 -1.47
N LYS A 59 -5.32 -14.00 -1.79
CA LYS A 59 -6.00 -15.18 -1.20
C LYS A 59 -5.96 -15.17 0.33
N GLY A 60 -6.16 -13.98 0.90
CA GLY A 60 -6.14 -13.75 2.35
C GLY A 60 -4.77 -13.80 3.03
N LYS A 61 -3.67 -13.93 2.29
CA LYS A 61 -2.29 -13.95 2.84
C LYS A 61 -1.54 -12.70 2.44
N GLU A 62 -0.77 -12.14 3.37
CA GLU A 62 0.19 -11.08 3.07
C GLU A 62 1.29 -11.66 2.17
N ILE A 63 1.53 -11.01 1.02
CA ILE A 63 2.55 -11.42 0.04
C ILE A 63 3.70 -10.42 -0.06
N LEU A 64 3.47 -9.17 0.36
CA LEU A 64 4.46 -8.10 0.33
C LEU A 64 4.05 -7.01 1.33
N SER A 65 5.04 -6.47 2.04
CA SER A 65 4.87 -5.27 2.86
C SER A 65 6.08 -4.36 2.69
N PHE A 66 5.88 -3.05 2.68
CA PHE A 66 6.99 -2.10 2.67
C PHE A 66 6.64 -0.75 3.30
N GLY A 67 7.66 -0.08 3.84
CA GLY A 67 7.54 1.25 4.43
C GLY A 67 8.13 2.36 3.55
N GLU A 68 8.16 3.57 4.11
CA GLU A 68 8.55 4.82 3.43
C GLU A 68 9.96 4.84 2.83
N GLU A 69 10.88 4.01 3.31
CA GLU A 69 12.26 3.95 2.81
C GLU A 69 12.46 2.91 1.71
N SER A 70 11.43 2.16 1.34
CA SER A 70 11.54 1.08 0.37
C SER A 70 11.69 1.61 -1.06
N PRO A 71 12.70 1.16 -1.82
CA PRO A 71 12.87 1.57 -3.22
C PRO A 71 11.84 0.98 -4.16
N ILE A 72 10.96 0.09 -3.68
CA ILE A 72 10.03 -0.67 -4.50
C ILE A 72 9.05 0.22 -5.28
N LEU A 73 8.66 1.38 -4.73
CA LEU A 73 7.80 2.33 -5.42
C LEU A 73 8.47 2.90 -6.69
N LEU A 74 9.76 3.23 -6.61
CA LEU A 74 10.52 3.67 -7.79
C LEU A 74 10.71 2.54 -8.78
N MET A 75 10.93 1.32 -8.31
CA MET A 75 11.05 0.16 -9.18
C MET A 75 9.76 -0.08 -9.97
N PHE A 76 8.60 0.03 -9.32
CA PHE A 76 7.31 -0.11 -9.98
C PHE A 76 7.05 1.00 -10.98
N GLU A 77 7.27 2.26 -10.62
CA GLU A 77 7.09 3.40 -11.53
C GLU A 77 7.91 3.24 -12.82
N ASN A 78 9.20 2.90 -12.69
CA ASN A 78 10.08 2.66 -13.84
C ASN A 78 9.63 1.50 -14.75
N ILE A 79 8.84 0.55 -14.22
CA ILE A 79 8.31 -0.58 -14.98
C ILE A 79 6.92 -0.24 -15.57
N ILE A 80 6.08 0.48 -14.83
CA ILE A 80 4.68 0.74 -15.16
C ILE A 80 4.56 1.91 -16.15
N GLU A 81 5.34 2.98 -16.01
CA GLU A 81 5.29 4.13 -16.93
C GLU A 81 5.45 3.70 -18.40
N PRO A 82 6.47 2.89 -18.77
CA PRO A 82 6.62 2.44 -20.16
C PRO A 82 5.47 1.55 -20.65
N ILE A 83 4.77 0.82 -19.77
CA ILE A 83 3.68 -0.08 -20.16
C ILE A 83 2.41 0.70 -20.49
N ASN A 84 2.17 1.82 -19.81
CA ASN A 84 0.98 2.66 -19.98
C ASN A 84 1.11 3.72 -21.09
N GLU A 85 2.30 3.89 -21.67
CA GLU A 85 2.56 4.78 -22.82
C GLU A 85 2.28 4.14 -24.19
N PHE A 86 1.64 2.95 -24.22
CA PHE A 86 1.24 2.25 -25.45
C PHE A 86 -0.28 2.19 -25.64
#